data_AF-A0A5A9F1E1-F1
#
_entry.id   AF-A0A5A9F1E1-F1
#
_cell.length_a   1.000
_cell.length_b   1.000
_cell.length_c   1.000
_cell.angle_alpha   90.00
_cell.angle_beta   90.00
_cell.angle_gamma   90.00
#
_symmetry.space_group_name_H-M   'P 1'
#
loop_
_entity.id
_entity.type
_entity.pdbx_description
1 polymer ?
#
loop_
_entity_poly.entity_id
_entity_poly.type
_entity_poly.pdbx_seq_one_letter_code
_entity_poly.pdbx_strand_id
1 'polypeptide(L)'
;MPTPPKAQEFLSRNRPVARVGDGAADHVGQRAAHAQAIGNALDRVTLEDFRAIHAAALEHHPAWLARAMELALVTGQRREDIRRIGPRDIRDGRLWIVQGKTGAKICIPLALRLEVVGWSLGDVIARCDDGLPSETFVHHAAARNGTKAGAAVWLNTISSAFAAARDRAGIIGAAGKTPPTFHELRSLAARLYAQQGTDAQALLGHKSPEMTAVYRDARGAEWVEVGA
;
A
#
# COMPACT_ATOMS: atom_id res chain seq x y z
N MET A 1 -47.59 -23.40 -30.14
CA MET A 1 -48.12 -22.16 -30.75
C MET A 1 -49.51 -21.91 -30.18
N PRO A 2 -49.96 -20.69 -29.85
CA PRO A 2 -49.54 -19.40 -30.39
C PRO A 2 -49.23 -18.29 -29.36
N THR A 3 -48.65 -17.21 -29.89
CA THR A 3 -48.28 -15.90 -29.33
C THR A 3 -49.52 -14.97 -29.11
N PRO A 4 -49.37 -13.80 -28.45
CA PRO A 4 -50.42 -13.02 -27.77
C PRO A 4 -51.08 -11.94 -28.65
N PRO A 5 -52.07 -11.17 -28.14
CA PRO A 5 -52.35 -9.80 -28.58
C PRO A 5 -51.74 -8.78 -27.58
N LYS A 6 -50.85 -7.83 -27.94
CA LYS A 6 -51.01 -6.54 -28.68
C LYS A 6 -52.12 -5.64 -28.07
N ALA A 7 -51.81 -4.54 -27.39
CA ALA A 7 -51.27 -3.23 -27.80
C ALA A 7 -52.39 -2.16 -27.89
N GLN A 8 -52.22 -1.10 -27.08
CA GLN A 8 -52.59 0.31 -27.28
C GLN A 8 -54.05 0.71 -27.61
N GLU A 9 -54.67 1.46 -26.70
CA GLU A 9 -55.20 2.85 -26.87
C GLU A 9 -55.92 3.20 -25.55
N PHE A 10 -55.70 4.36 -24.92
CA PHE A 10 -56.49 5.55 -25.24
C PHE A 10 -55.82 6.83 -24.71
N LEU A 11 -55.93 7.85 -25.55
CA LEU A 11 -55.44 9.21 -25.43
C LEU A 11 -56.08 10.04 -24.31
N SER A 12 -55.22 10.86 -23.70
CA SER A 12 -55.40 12.29 -23.39
C SER A 12 -56.66 12.77 -22.67
N ARG A 13 -56.47 13.52 -21.58
CA ARG A 13 -57.05 14.85 -21.37
C ARG A 13 -56.58 15.44 -20.04
N ASN A 14 -55.84 16.55 -20.12
CA ASN A 14 -56.00 17.78 -19.32
C ASN A 14 -54.68 18.42 -18.86
N ARG A 15 -54.29 19.44 -19.64
CA ARG A 15 -53.68 20.72 -19.22
C ARG A 15 -54.24 21.78 -20.17
N PRO A 16 -54.11 23.11 -19.95
CA PRO A 16 -53.68 23.85 -18.76
C PRO A 16 -54.58 25.08 -18.44
N VAL A 17 -54.31 25.80 -17.34
CA VAL A 17 -54.53 27.26 -17.30
C VAL A 17 -53.34 27.91 -16.62
N ALA A 18 -52.68 28.83 -17.33
CA ALA A 18 -51.63 29.70 -16.83
C ALA A 18 -52.25 31.05 -16.38
N ARG A 19 -51.69 31.66 -15.33
CA ARG A 19 -51.89 33.08 -15.03
C ARG A 19 -50.53 33.74 -14.84
N VAL A 20 -50.35 34.87 -15.51
CA VAL A 20 -49.19 35.75 -15.53
C VAL A 20 -49.33 36.80 -14.42
N GLY A 21 -48.22 37.23 -13.83
CA GLY A 21 -48.10 38.42 -12.97
C GLY A 21 -46.63 38.74 -12.69
N ASP A 22 -46.20 39.93 -13.11
CA ASP A 22 -44.82 40.42 -13.22
C ASP A 22 -44.16 40.92 -11.92
N GLY A 23 -42.83 40.74 -11.84
CA GLY A 23 -41.83 41.77 -11.47
C GLY A 23 -41.52 42.07 -9.98
N ALA A 24 -40.32 41.68 -9.51
CA ALA A 24 -39.31 42.59 -8.88
C ALA A 24 -38.10 41.82 -8.25
N ALA A 25 -36.90 42.16 -8.75
CA ALA A 25 -35.57 42.28 -8.14
C ALA A 25 -34.98 41.25 -7.13
N ASP A 26 -33.84 40.69 -7.53
CA ASP A 26 -32.50 40.66 -6.90
C ASP A 26 -32.25 40.16 -5.45
N HIS A 27 -31.17 39.37 -5.38
CA HIS A 27 -30.48 38.77 -4.21
C HIS A 27 -31.28 37.65 -3.51
N VAL A 28 -30.80 36.41 -3.45
CA VAL A 28 -29.59 35.99 -2.74
C VAL A 28 -29.07 34.69 -3.37
N GLY A 29 -27.83 34.73 -3.87
CA GLY A 29 -27.06 33.54 -4.19
C GLY A 29 -26.65 32.76 -2.94
N GLN A 30 -26.05 31.60 -3.21
CA GLN A 30 -25.48 30.64 -2.26
C GLN A 30 -26.43 29.55 -1.80
N ARG A 31 -26.38 28.42 -2.52
CA ARG A 31 -26.07 27.10 -1.96
C ARG A 31 -25.63 26.19 -3.11
N ALA A 32 -24.49 26.54 -3.68
CA ALA A 32 -23.75 25.63 -4.55
C ALA A 32 -22.96 24.65 -3.67
N ALA A 33 -23.25 23.37 -3.87
CA ALA A 33 -22.38 22.20 -3.73
C ALA A 33 -21.26 22.23 -2.67
N HIS A 34 -21.44 21.47 -1.59
CA HIS A 34 -20.33 20.86 -0.85
C HIS A 34 -20.34 19.35 -1.11
N ALA A 35 -19.98 18.96 -2.33
CA ALA A 35 -19.55 17.59 -2.59
C ALA A 35 -18.06 17.52 -2.21
N GLN A 36 -17.78 16.98 -1.02
CA GLN A 36 -16.42 16.72 -0.57
C GLN A 36 -15.75 15.81 -1.61
N ALA A 37 -14.74 16.33 -2.32
CA ALA A 37 -13.91 15.51 -3.20
C ALA A 37 -13.17 14.49 -2.31
N ILE A 38 -13.55 13.23 -2.39
CA ILE A 38 -12.79 12.13 -1.82
C ILE A 38 -11.49 12.08 -2.62
N GLY A 39 -10.37 12.52 -2.04
CA GLY A 39 -9.08 12.45 -2.71
C GLY A 39 -8.66 11.00 -2.89
N ASN A 40 -8.79 10.51 -4.12
CA ASN A 40 -8.49 9.12 -4.50
C ASN A 40 -6.97 8.79 -4.56
N ALA A 41 -6.10 9.73 -4.17
CA ALA A 41 -4.65 9.52 -4.17
C ALA A 41 -4.15 9.17 -2.77
N LEU A 42 -3.51 8.00 -2.65
CA LEU A 42 -2.75 7.61 -1.46
C LEU A 42 -1.55 8.53 -1.25
N ASP A 43 -1.30 8.93 -0.01
CA ASP A 43 -0.10 9.66 0.35
C ASP A 43 1.14 8.75 0.35
N ARG A 44 2.31 9.31 0.00
CA ARG A 44 3.57 8.55 -0.06
C ARG A 44 4.21 8.45 1.33
N VAL A 45 4.80 7.30 1.64
CA VAL A 45 5.64 7.15 2.84
C VAL A 45 7.04 7.69 2.54
N THR A 46 7.51 8.69 3.28
CA THR A 46 8.91 9.14 3.26
C THR A 46 9.81 8.21 4.09
N LEU A 47 11.13 8.36 4.01
CA LEU A 47 12.03 7.60 4.88
C LEU A 47 11.82 7.96 6.37
N GLU A 48 11.50 9.22 6.67
CA GLU A 48 11.22 9.68 8.02
C GLU A 48 9.92 9.07 8.56
N ASP A 49 8.85 9.06 7.75
CA ASP A 49 7.61 8.35 8.08
C ASP A 49 7.90 6.88 8.36
N PHE A 50 8.66 6.22 7.49
CA PHE A 50 9.02 4.82 7.69
C PHE A 50 9.72 4.60 9.03
N ARG A 51 10.72 5.43 9.37
CA ARG A 51 11.45 5.33 10.65
C ARG A 51 10.54 5.53 11.85
N ALA A 52 9.64 6.52 11.79
CA ALA A 52 8.69 6.79 12.87
C ALA A 52 7.69 5.61 13.06
N ILE A 53 7.13 5.10 11.97
CA ILE A 53 6.20 3.96 12.00
C ILE A 53 6.93 2.69 12.46
N HIS A 54 8.18 2.47 12.03
CA HIS A 54 9.00 1.32 12.41
C HIS A 54 9.35 1.35 13.89
N ALA A 55 9.69 2.52 14.44
CA ALA A 55 9.91 2.70 15.87
C ALA A 55 8.64 2.37 16.67
N ALA A 56 7.47 2.89 16.26
CA ALA A 56 6.20 2.56 16.91
C ALA A 56 5.86 1.06 16.81
N ALA A 57 6.17 0.41 15.68
CA ALA A 57 6.01 -1.03 15.49
C ALA A 57 6.90 -1.85 16.43
N LEU A 58 8.15 -1.46 16.63
CA LEU A 58 9.07 -2.11 17.56
C LEU A 58 8.63 -1.98 19.01
N GLU A 59 8.12 -0.81 19.40
CA GLU A 59 7.79 -0.52 20.80
C GLU A 59 6.42 -1.07 21.23
N HIS A 60 5.44 -1.05 20.31
CA HIS A 60 4.03 -1.22 20.70
C HIS A 60 3.30 -2.34 19.97
N HIS A 61 3.95 -3.05 19.05
CA HIS A 61 3.34 -4.11 18.26
C HIS A 61 4.13 -5.42 18.38
N PRO A 62 3.53 -6.57 18.02
CA PRO A 62 4.27 -7.81 17.93
C PRO A 62 5.47 -7.69 16.97
N ALA A 63 6.59 -8.32 17.33
CA ALA A 63 7.86 -8.21 16.62
C ALA A 63 7.76 -8.48 15.10
N TRP A 64 6.86 -9.39 14.69
CA TRP A 64 6.64 -9.70 13.27
C TRP A 64 6.23 -8.49 12.43
N LEU A 65 5.62 -7.44 13.01
CA LEU A 65 5.23 -6.24 12.26
C LEU A 65 6.46 -5.48 11.78
N ALA A 66 7.40 -5.21 12.68
CA ALA A 66 8.67 -4.58 12.34
C ALA A 66 9.43 -5.43 11.31
N ARG A 67 9.47 -6.75 11.48
CA ARG A 67 10.08 -7.67 10.52
C ARG A 67 9.43 -7.63 9.12
N ALA A 68 8.10 -7.59 9.06
CA ALA A 68 7.37 -7.46 7.80
C ALA A 68 7.71 -6.13 7.09
N MET A 69 7.80 -5.02 7.85
CA MET A 69 8.18 -3.71 7.32
C MET A 69 9.62 -3.69 6.79
N GLU A 70 10.56 -4.24 7.56
CA GLU A 70 11.96 -4.35 7.18
C GLU A 70 12.12 -5.18 5.89
N LEU A 71 11.49 -6.37 5.83
CA LEU A 71 11.49 -7.22 4.63
C LEU A 71 10.88 -6.50 3.43
N ALA A 72 9.76 -5.80 3.60
CA ALA A 72 9.12 -5.04 2.53
C ALA A 72 10.03 -3.93 2.00
N LEU A 73 10.75 -3.22 2.88
CA LEU A 73 11.65 -2.14 2.50
C LEU A 73 12.88 -2.66 1.75
N VAL A 74 13.56 -3.70 2.27
CA VAL A 74 14.82 -4.17 1.65
C VAL A 74 14.59 -5.02 0.39
N THR A 75 13.45 -5.70 0.27
CA THR A 75 13.16 -6.54 -0.91
C THR A 75 12.28 -5.84 -1.95
N GLY A 76 11.59 -4.77 -1.56
CA GLY A 76 10.59 -4.11 -2.39
C GLY A 76 9.40 -5.00 -2.77
N GLN A 77 9.15 -6.14 -2.13
CA GLN A 77 8.09 -7.07 -2.57
C GLN A 77 6.69 -6.66 -2.09
N ARG A 78 5.65 -7.23 -2.73
CA ARG A 78 4.25 -6.96 -2.35
C ARG A 78 3.95 -7.63 -1.01
N ARG A 79 3.02 -7.06 -0.23
CA ARG A 79 2.56 -7.63 1.05
C ARG A 79 2.20 -9.12 0.93
N GLU A 80 1.54 -9.50 -0.16
CA GLU A 80 1.13 -10.88 -0.45
C GLU A 80 2.33 -11.83 -0.57
N ASP A 81 3.43 -11.34 -1.16
CA ASP A 81 4.67 -12.08 -1.32
C ASP A 81 5.47 -12.09 0.00
N ILE A 82 5.53 -10.94 0.71
CA ILE A 82 6.17 -10.80 2.04
C ILE A 82 5.59 -11.80 3.06
N ARG A 83 4.28 -12.01 3.01
CA ARG A 83 3.64 -13.01 3.88
C ARG A 83 4.06 -14.45 3.52
N ARG A 84 4.40 -14.74 2.28
CA ARG A 84 4.64 -16.12 1.84
C ARG A 84 6.10 -16.56 1.96
N ILE A 85 7.04 -15.62 1.85
CA ILE A 85 8.47 -15.93 1.90
C ILE A 85 8.88 -16.49 3.26
N GLY A 86 9.78 -17.46 3.23
CA GLY A 86 10.31 -18.09 4.43
C GLY A 86 11.67 -18.77 4.23
N PRO A 87 12.14 -19.50 5.26
CA PRO A 87 13.47 -20.13 5.24
C PRO A 87 13.72 -21.02 4.03
N ARG A 88 12.70 -21.77 3.56
CA ARG A 88 12.79 -22.65 2.39
C ARG A 88 13.12 -21.93 1.07
N ASP A 89 12.87 -20.63 1.02
CA ASP A 89 13.09 -19.81 -0.18
C ASP A 89 14.54 -19.31 -0.28
N ILE A 90 15.36 -19.57 0.75
CA ILE A 90 16.79 -19.21 0.81
C ILE A 90 17.65 -20.35 0.26
N ARG A 91 18.43 -20.07 -0.78
CA ARG A 91 19.35 -21.00 -1.44
C ARG A 91 20.57 -20.24 -1.95
N ASP A 92 21.78 -20.78 -1.71
CA ASP A 92 23.05 -20.25 -2.22
C ASP A 92 23.26 -18.75 -1.95
N GLY A 93 23.00 -18.33 -0.72
CA GLY A 93 23.15 -16.93 -0.28
C GLY A 93 22.17 -15.96 -0.95
N ARG A 94 21.02 -16.46 -1.44
CA ARG A 94 20.00 -15.68 -2.15
C ARG A 94 18.59 -16.06 -1.69
N LEU A 95 17.67 -15.10 -1.74
CA LEU A 95 16.24 -15.27 -1.57
C LEU A 95 15.56 -15.40 -2.93
N TRP A 96 14.82 -16.49 -3.14
CA TRP A 96 14.16 -16.82 -4.40
C TRP A 96 12.64 -16.66 -4.27
N ILE A 97 12.04 -15.80 -5.10
CA ILE A 97 10.63 -15.42 -4.98
C ILE A 97 9.92 -15.64 -6.32
N VAL A 98 8.74 -16.25 -6.28
CA VAL A 98 7.79 -16.26 -7.39
C VAL A 98 6.63 -15.36 -7.01
N GLN A 99 6.52 -14.19 -7.64
CA GLN A 99 5.49 -13.22 -7.32
C GLN A 99 4.09 -13.75 -7.66
N GLY A 100 3.18 -13.72 -6.69
CA GLY A 100 1.83 -14.28 -6.87
C GLY A 100 1.01 -13.55 -7.95
N LYS A 101 1.16 -12.22 -8.07
CA LYS A 101 0.35 -11.41 -9.00
C LYS A 101 0.73 -11.60 -10.47
N THR A 102 2.03 -11.72 -10.77
CA THR A 102 2.57 -11.65 -12.14
C THR A 102 3.29 -12.93 -12.55
N GLY A 103 3.58 -13.84 -11.62
CA GLY A 103 4.44 -15.00 -11.85
C GLY A 103 5.92 -14.65 -12.06
N ALA A 104 6.33 -13.39 -11.86
CA ALA A 104 7.72 -12.98 -12.03
C ALA A 104 8.62 -13.74 -11.03
N LYS A 105 9.72 -14.29 -11.53
CA LYS A 105 10.73 -14.98 -10.72
C LYS A 105 11.86 -14.02 -10.43
N ILE A 106 12.09 -13.75 -9.15
CA ILE A 106 13.08 -12.80 -8.67
C ILE A 106 14.04 -13.53 -7.75
N CYS A 107 15.32 -13.20 -7.88
CA CYS A 107 16.36 -13.74 -7.04
C CYS A 107 17.14 -12.57 -6.43
N ILE A 108 17.13 -12.45 -5.11
CA ILE A 108 17.70 -11.31 -4.38
C ILE A 108 18.89 -11.80 -3.55
N PRO A 109 20.12 -11.32 -3.78
CA PRO A 109 21.26 -11.65 -2.93
C PRO A 109 21.02 -11.23 -1.47
N LEU A 110 21.40 -12.09 -0.51
CA LEU A 110 21.34 -11.72 0.91
C LEU A 110 22.26 -10.54 1.24
N ALA A 111 23.33 -10.36 0.46
CA ALA A 111 24.22 -9.23 0.54
C ALA A 111 23.63 -7.91 0.00
N LEU A 112 22.46 -7.92 -0.66
CA LEU A 112 21.82 -6.69 -1.12
C LEU A 112 21.57 -5.79 0.09
N ARG A 113 22.11 -4.57 0.02
CA ARG A 113 22.08 -3.59 1.10
C ARG A 113 21.36 -2.34 0.66
N LEU A 114 20.50 -1.83 1.52
CA LEU A 114 19.89 -0.52 1.39
C LEU A 114 20.67 0.46 2.29
N GLU A 115 21.53 1.26 1.68
CA GLU A 115 22.56 2.02 2.40
C GLU A 115 21.97 3.06 3.36
N VAL A 116 20.88 3.71 2.97
CA VAL A 116 20.25 4.78 3.75
C VAL A 116 19.67 4.32 5.11
N VAL A 117 19.40 3.02 5.26
CA VAL A 117 19.02 2.40 6.54
C VAL A 117 20.13 1.51 7.11
N GLY A 118 21.19 1.27 6.35
CA GLY A 118 22.32 0.46 6.76
C GLY A 118 22.00 -1.02 6.97
N TRP A 119 21.01 -1.57 6.26
CA TRP A 119 20.58 -2.97 6.40
C TRP A 119 20.86 -3.76 5.13
N SER A 120 21.43 -4.96 5.28
CA SER A 120 21.36 -5.99 4.24
C SER A 120 20.11 -6.87 4.39
N LEU A 121 19.71 -7.54 3.32
CA LEU A 121 18.65 -8.54 3.37
C LEU A 121 19.02 -9.69 4.35
N GLY A 122 20.28 -10.09 4.41
CA GLY A 122 20.80 -11.05 5.37
C GLY A 122 20.58 -10.61 6.82
N ASP A 123 20.87 -9.35 7.14
CA ASP A 123 20.65 -8.80 8.49
C ASP A 123 19.16 -8.83 8.87
N VAL A 124 18.28 -8.47 7.93
CA VAL A 124 16.84 -8.49 8.14
C VAL A 124 16.33 -9.92 8.37
N ILE A 125 16.81 -10.90 7.57
CA ILE A 125 16.44 -12.31 7.74
C ILE A 125 16.92 -12.84 9.08
N ALA A 126 18.16 -12.55 9.49
CA ALA A 126 18.67 -12.96 10.79
C ALA A 126 17.82 -12.39 11.93
N ARG A 127 17.33 -11.14 11.80
CA ARG A 127 16.39 -10.55 12.76
C ARG A 127 15.01 -11.20 12.78
N CYS A 128 14.59 -11.87 11.71
CA CYS A 128 13.32 -12.61 11.66
C CYS A 128 13.39 -13.97 12.36
N ASP A 129 14.58 -14.48 12.62
CA ASP A 129 14.76 -15.72 13.35
C ASP A 129 14.60 -15.47 14.86
N ASP A 130 13.50 -15.94 15.42
CA ASP A 130 13.21 -15.94 16.85
C ASP A 130 13.38 -17.33 17.48
N GLY A 131 14.01 -18.28 16.76
CA GLY A 131 14.23 -19.66 17.17
C GLY A 131 13.00 -20.56 17.03
N LEU A 132 11.87 -20.04 16.55
CA LEU A 132 10.64 -20.81 16.40
C LEU A 132 10.55 -21.42 14.99
N PRO A 133 10.26 -22.73 14.85
CA PRO A 133 10.02 -23.32 13.54
C PRO A 133 8.78 -22.71 12.87
N SER A 134 8.98 -22.07 11.72
CA SER A 134 7.90 -21.54 10.88
C SER A 134 8.21 -21.71 9.40
N GLU A 135 7.17 -21.89 8.60
CA GLU A 135 7.29 -21.90 7.14
C GLU A 135 7.58 -20.52 6.55
N THR A 136 7.37 -19.43 7.31
CA THR A 136 7.50 -18.05 6.83
C THR A 136 8.20 -17.14 7.83
N PHE A 137 8.88 -16.11 7.34
CA PHE A 137 9.56 -15.14 8.22
C PHE A 137 8.59 -14.28 9.05
N VAL A 138 7.37 -14.04 8.54
CA VAL A 138 6.36 -13.22 9.23
C VAL A 138 5.31 -14.13 9.86
N HIS A 139 5.51 -14.46 11.14
CA HIS A 139 4.67 -15.39 11.88
C HIS A 139 4.38 -14.95 13.33
N HIS A 140 3.43 -15.62 13.97
CA HIS A 140 3.08 -15.38 15.37
C HIS A 140 4.09 -16.06 16.30
N ALA A 141 4.81 -15.30 17.12
CA ALA A 141 5.78 -15.84 18.08
C ALA A 141 5.14 -16.67 19.22
N ALA A 142 3.87 -16.41 19.53
CA ALA A 142 3.16 -17.09 20.61
C ALA A 142 1.75 -17.51 20.18
N ALA A 143 1.24 -18.58 20.80
CA ALA A 143 -0.12 -19.04 20.59
C ALA A 143 -1.12 -18.06 21.23
N ARG A 144 -2.15 -17.66 20.48
CA ARG A 144 -3.21 -16.76 20.96
C ARG A 144 -4.49 -16.94 20.17
N ASN A 145 -5.64 -16.96 20.85
CA ASN A 145 -6.97 -17.01 20.23
C ASN A 145 -7.11 -18.13 19.16
N GLY A 146 -6.61 -19.33 19.46
CA GLY A 146 -6.65 -20.47 18.53
C GLY A 146 -5.56 -20.49 17.46
N THR A 147 -4.76 -19.43 17.31
CA THR A 147 -3.58 -19.40 16.43
C THR A 147 -2.40 -20.06 17.14
N LYS A 148 -1.69 -20.95 16.44
CA LYS A 148 -0.47 -21.61 16.96
C LYS A 148 0.73 -20.68 16.86
N ALA A 149 1.69 -20.85 17.76
CA ALA A 149 3.02 -20.26 17.58
C ALA A 149 3.64 -20.80 16.26
N GLY A 150 4.32 -19.94 15.50
CA GLY A 150 4.91 -20.27 14.20
C GLY A 150 3.90 -20.23 13.06
N ALA A 151 2.60 -20.13 13.37
CA ALA A 151 1.57 -19.93 12.36
C ALA A 151 1.70 -18.53 11.76
N ALA A 152 1.47 -18.44 10.47
CA ALA A 152 1.90 -17.27 9.74
C ALA A 152 0.77 -16.23 9.56
N VAL A 153 1.12 -14.94 9.56
CA VAL A 153 0.18 -13.83 9.84
C VAL A 153 -0.77 -13.50 8.69
N TRP A 154 -2.07 -13.33 8.92
CA TRP A 154 -3.01 -13.01 7.83
C TRP A 154 -2.75 -11.63 7.20
N LEU A 155 -3.03 -11.48 5.89
CA LEU A 155 -2.78 -10.23 5.14
C LEU A 155 -3.50 -9.01 5.76
N ASN A 156 -4.76 -9.21 6.17
CA ASN A 156 -5.53 -8.15 6.82
C ASN A 156 -4.91 -7.77 8.17
N THR A 157 -4.38 -8.74 8.92
CA THR A 157 -3.68 -8.48 10.18
C THR A 157 -2.42 -7.64 9.98
N ILE A 158 -1.60 -7.92 8.96
CA ILE A 158 -0.44 -7.08 8.61
C ILE A 158 -0.88 -5.65 8.32
N SER A 159 -1.95 -5.50 7.54
CA SER A 159 -2.45 -4.20 7.09
C SER A 159 -3.00 -3.36 8.23
N SER A 160 -3.84 -3.96 9.07
CA SER A 160 -4.43 -3.31 10.23
C SER A 160 -3.37 -2.98 11.29
N ALA A 161 -2.40 -3.86 11.52
CA ALA A 161 -1.32 -3.60 12.47
C ALA A 161 -0.41 -2.46 11.99
N PHE A 162 -0.09 -2.41 10.69
CA PHE A 162 0.65 -1.29 10.10
C PHE A 162 -0.13 0.03 10.23
N ALA A 163 -1.43 0.04 9.93
CA ALA A 163 -2.26 1.23 10.09
C ALA A 163 -2.26 1.72 11.56
N ALA A 164 -2.39 0.80 12.51
CA ALA A 164 -2.33 1.13 13.94
C ALA A 164 -0.97 1.69 14.37
N ALA A 165 0.14 1.12 13.88
CA ALA A 165 1.48 1.66 14.14
C ALA A 165 1.68 3.05 13.51
N ARG A 166 1.13 3.25 12.31
CA ARG A 166 1.14 4.52 11.59
C ARG A 166 0.37 5.62 12.33
N ASP A 167 -0.84 5.32 12.76
CA ASP A 167 -1.68 6.27 13.50
C ASP A 167 -1.01 6.64 14.83
N ARG A 168 -0.34 5.68 15.47
CA ARG A 168 0.45 5.89 16.69
C ARG A 168 1.68 6.77 16.48
N ALA A 169 2.30 6.69 15.31
CA ALA A 169 3.39 7.57 14.90
C ALA A 169 2.90 8.97 14.46
N GLY A 170 1.59 9.23 14.49
CA GLY A 170 1.01 10.51 14.07
C GLY A 170 0.96 10.72 12.55
N ILE A 171 1.15 9.66 11.76
CA ILE A 171 1.21 9.75 10.28
C ILE A 171 -0.20 9.53 9.70
N ILE A 172 -1.04 10.56 9.81
CA ILE A 172 -2.46 10.51 9.40
C ILE A 172 -2.70 10.89 7.94
N GLY A 173 -1.64 11.20 7.17
CA GLY A 173 -1.74 11.64 5.76
C GLY A 173 -2.21 13.08 5.59
N ALA A 174 -1.91 13.69 4.45
CA ALA A 174 -2.32 15.07 4.16
C ALA A 174 -3.86 15.21 4.08
N ALA A 175 -4.37 16.40 4.43
CA ALA A 175 -5.81 16.69 4.38
C ALA A 175 -6.41 16.33 3.01
N GLY A 176 -7.47 15.52 3.03
CA GLY A 176 -8.16 15.06 1.82
C GLY A 176 -7.49 13.89 1.09
N LYS A 177 -6.34 13.37 1.55
CA LYS A 177 -5.72 12.15 1.00
C LYS A 177 -6.02 10.93 1.86
N THR A 178 -5.93 9.75 1.25
CA THR A 178 -5.94 8.50 2.00
C THR A 178 -4.57 8.30 2.67
N PRO A 179 -4.49 8.03 3.98
CA PRO A 179 -3.23 7.87 4.67
C PRO A 179 -2.39 6.72 4.08
N PRO A 180 -1.04 6.76 4.19
CA PRO A 180 -0.20 5.74 3.59
C PRO A 180 -0.50 4.34 4.11
N THR A 181 -0.42 3.33 3.24
CA THR A 181 -0.66 1.91 3.60
C THR A 181 0.62 1.10 3.53
N PHE A 182 0.60 -0.14 4.03
CA PHE A 182 1.74 -1.05 3.94
C PHE A 182 2.26 -1.20 2.49
N HIS A 183 1.39 -1.09 1.48
CA HIS A 183 1.79 -1.19 0.08
C HIS A 183 2.77 -0.07 -0.34
N GLU A 184 2.71 1.09 0.30
CA GLU A 184 3.60 2.22 0.00
C GLU A 184 5.06 1.95 0.38
N LEU A 185 5.35 0.94 1.22
CA LEU A 185 6.72 0.51 1.50
C LEU A 185 7.44 -0.01 0.26
N ARG A 186 6.71 -0.65 -0.66
CA ARG A 186 7.25 -1.06 -1.96
C ARG A 186 7.61 0.14 -2.84
N SER A 187 6.80 1.19 -2.79
CA SER A 187 7.07 2.46 -3.49
C SER A 187 8.29 3.16 -2.89
N LEU A 188 8.40 3.19 -1.56
CA LEU A 188 9.56 3.73 -0.86
C LEU A 188 10.84 2.96 -1.22
N ALA A 189 10.82 1.62 -1.15
CA ALA A 189 11.94 0.78 -1.53
C ALA A 189 12.44 1.10 -2.96
N ALA A 190 11.51 1.21 -3.92
CA ALA A 190 11.84 1.54 -5.30
C ALA A 190 12.59 2.88 -5.43
N ARG A 191 12.12 3.92 -4.75
CA ARG A 191 12.74 5.25 -4.77
C ARG A 191 14.12 5.24 -4.13
N LEU A 192 14.27 4.61 -2.97
CA LEU A 192 15.55 4.58 -2.25
C LEU A 192 16.61 3.78 -3.03
N TYR A 193 16.26 2.63 -3.61
CA TYR A 193 17.21 1.88 -4.44
C TYR A 193 17.55 2.60 -5.74
N ALA A 194 16.60 3.32 -6.35
CA ALA A 194 16.89 4.15 -7.52
C ALA A 194 17.85 5.30 -7.18
N GLN A 195 17.66 5.97 -6.03
CA GLN A 195 18.59 6.99 -5.53
C GLN A 195 19.99 6.42 -5.24
N GLN A 196 20.07 5.16 -4.80
CA GLN A 196 21.33 4.44 -4.59
C GLN A 196 21.99 3.97 -5.91
N GLY A 197 21.31 4.08 -7.06
CA GLY A 197 21.81 3.59 -8.35
C GLY A 197 21.68 2.07 -8.54
N THR A 198 20.90 1.39 -7.70
CA THR A 198 20.55 -0.04 -7.87
C THR A 198 19.38 -0.18 -8.83
N ASP A 199 19.35 -1.27 -9.61
CA ASP A 199 18.23 -1.56 -10.53
C ASP A 199 16.94 -1.92 -9.77
N ALA A 200 16.19 -0.88 -9.40
CA ALA A 200 14.89 -1.00 -8.76
C ALA A 200 13.85 -1.69 -9.65
N GLN A 201 13.97 -1.62 -10.98
CA GLN A 201 13.03 -2.27 -11.90
C GLN A 201 13.15 -3.80 -11.83
N ALA A 202 14.38 -4.31 -11.87
CA ALA A 202 14.67 -5.73 -11.69
C ALA A 202 14.23 -6.22 -10.31
N LEU A 203 14.51 -5.47 -9.25
CA LEU A 203 14.09 -5.80 -7.87
C LEU A 203 12.57 -5.94 -7.75
N LEU A 204 11.82 -5.07 -8.43
CA LEU A 204 10.35 -5.09 -8.40
C LEU A 204 9.76 -6.17 -9.33
N GLY A 205 10.53 -6.75 -10.24
CA GLY A 205 10.06 -7.70 -11.24
C GLY A 205 9.18 -7.05 -12.32
N HIS A 206 9.45 -5.77 -12.64
CA HIS A 206 8.72 -5.04 -13.66
C HIS A 206 9.34 -5.29 -15.04
N LYS A 207 8.51 -5.70 -16.01
CA LYS A 207 8.95 -5.96 -17.39
C LYS A 207 9.27 -4.69 -18.19
N SER A 208 8.74 -3.54 -17.80
CA SER A 208 8.91 -2.28 -18.53
C SER A 208 9.20 -1.09 -17.60
N PRO A 209 10.00 -0.09 -18.03
CA PRO A 209 10.36 1.09 -17.23
C PRO A 209 9.16 1.97 -16.84
N GLU A 210 8.09 1.95 -17.62
CA GLU A 210 6.87 2.76 -17.40
C GLU A 210 6.16 2.33 -16.11
N MET A 211 6.18 1.03 -15.78
CA MET A 211 5.65 0.52 -14.51
C MET A 211 6.45 1.00 -13.30
N THR A 212 7.76 1.24 -13.47
CA THR A 212 8.63 1.78 -12.43
C THR A 212 8.49 3.30 -12.30
N ALA A 213 8.13 4.01 -13.37
CA ALA A 213 7.91 5.45 -13.37
C ALA A 213 6.81 5.90 -12.38
N VAL A 214 5.74 5.11 -12.23
CA VAL A 214 4.64 5.39 -11.27
C VAL A 214 5.12 5.42 -9.80
N TYR A 215 6.21 4.71 -9.49
CA TYR A 215 6.80 4.66 -8.15
C TYR A 215 7.91 5.69 -7.93
N ARG A 216 8.49 6.26 -8.99
CA ARG A 216 9.55 7.29 -8.90
C ARG A 216 9.00 8.70 -8.62
N ASP A 217 7.73 8.93 -8.90
CA ASP A 217 7.07 10.21 -8.66
C ASP A 217 6.78 10.41 -7.15
N ALA A 218 7.53 11.33 -6.53
CA ALA A 218 7.42 11.71 -5.13
C ALA A 218 6.17 12.57 -4.83
N ARG A 219 5.36 12.95 -5.84
CA ARG A 219 4.05 13.64 -5.70
C ARG A 219 4.01 14.74 -4.62
N GLY A 220 5.06 15.54 -4.55
CA GLY A 220 5.17 16.69 -3.64
C GLY A 220 5.60 16.40 -2.20
N ALA A 221 6.14 15.21 -1.90
CA ALA A 221 6.63 14.86 -0.56
C ALA A 221 8.13 15.17 -0.32
N GLU A 222 8.88 15.64 -1.32
CA GLU A 222 10.28 16.07 -1.18
C GLU A 222 10.53 17.37 -1.98
N TRP A 223 11.35 18.26 -1.43
CA TRP A 223 11.77 19.51 -2.08
C TRP A 223 12.78 19.23 -3.19
N VAL A 224 12.59 19.85 -4.36
CA VAL A 224 13.56 19.84 -5.46
C VAL A 224 14.37 21.14 -5.36
N GLU A 225 15.61 21.05 -4.87
CA GLU A 225 16.60 22.12 -5.07
C GLU A 225 17.18 22.00 -6.48
N VAL A 226 17.00 23.06 -7.28
CA VAL A 226 17.65 23.22 -8.57
C VAL A 226 18.92 24.03 -8.35
N GLY A 227 20.07 23.36 -8.34
CA GLY A 227 21.38 24.01 -8.33
C GLY A 227 21.71 24.59 -9.71
N ALA A 228 22.32 25.79 -9.73
CA ALA A 228 22.81 26.48 -10.92
C ALA A 228 24.00 25.77 -11.57
#